data_AF-A0A380FNW4-F1
#
_entry.id   AF-A0A380FNW4-F1
#
_cell.length_a   1.000
_cell.length_b   1.000
_cell.length_c   1.000
_cell.angle_alpha   90.00
_cell.angle_beta   90.00
_cell.angle_gamma   90.00
#
_symmetry.space_group_name_H-M   'P 1'
#
loop_
_entity.id
_entity.type
_entity.pdbx_description
1 polymer ?
#
loop_
_entity_poly.entity_id
_entity_poly.type
_entity_poly.pdbx_seq_one_letter_code
_entity_poly.pdbx_strand_id
1 'polypeptide(L)' 'MTYQKKRNTAETQLNITLANDASESNINTGVGFLDHMLTLFSFHSQLSLQIEANGDTEVDDHHVTEDIGIVLGSITVRNG' A
#
# COMPACT_ATOMS: atom_id res chain seq x y z
N MET A 1 -5.80 -14.58 -6.60
CA MET A 1 -6.06 -13.43 -7.50
C MET A 1 -5.05 -12.35 -7.16
N THR A 2 -4.47 -11.68 -8.14
CA THR A 2 -3.37 -10.73 -7.91
C THR A 2 -3.61 -9.45 -8.70
N TYR A 3 -3.48 -8.32 -8.04
CA TYR A 3 -3.64 -6.99 -8.60
C TYR A 3 -2.41 -6.16 -8.30
N GLN A 4 -1.95 -5.40 -9.29
CA GLN A 4 -0.81 -4.51 -9.12
C GLN A 4 -1.13 -3.14 -9.69
N LYS A 5 -0.68 -2.09 -9.00
CA LYS A 5 -0.75 -0.72 -9.50
C LYS A 5 0.49 0.05 -9.10
N LYS A 6 1.01 0.81 -10.07
CA LYS A 6 1.99 1.86 -9.83
C LYS A 6 1.30 3.21 -9.88
N ARG A 7 1.66 4.12 -8.98
CA ARG A 7 1.15 5.50 -8.94
C ARG A 7 2.31 6.42 -8.61
N ASN A 8 2.59 7.35 -9.51
CA ASN A 8 3.63 8.36 -9.32
C ASN A 8 2.99 9.74 -9.44
N THR A 9 3.27 10.60 -8.49
CA THR A 9 2.91 12.02 -8.47
C THR A 9 4.19 12.85 -8.29
N ALA A 10 4.06 14.15 -8.04
CA ALA A 10 5.19 14.96 -7.61
C ALA A 10 5.58 14.69 -6.15
N GLU A 11 4.65 14.16 -5.34
CA GLU A 11 4.78 13.97 -3.89
C GLU A 11 5.15 12.52 -3.55
N THR A 12 4.68 11.54 -4.33
CA THR A 12 4.85 10.11 -4.04
C THR A 12 5.20 9.26 -5.26
N GLN A 13 5.89 8.15 -5.02
CA GLN A 13 6.18 7.08 -5.96
C GLN A 13 5.81 5.75 -5.29
N LEU A 14 4.76 5.11 -5.81
CA LEU A 14 4.18 3.91 -5.21
C LEU A 14 4.22 2.73 -6.17
N ASN A 15 4.56 1.56 -5.64
CA ASN A 15 4.36 0.26 -6.29
C ASN A 15 3.64 -0.67 -5.31
N ILE A 16 2.40 -1.02 -5.62
CA ILE A 16 1.53 -1.78 -4.72
C ILE A 16 0.99 -3.01 -5.43
N THR A 17 1.15 -4.17 -4.80
CA THR A 17 0.55 -5.44 -5.19
C THR A 17 -0.35 -5.95 -4.06
N LEU A 18 -1.57 -6.36 -4.40
CA LEU A 18 -2.50 -7.06 -3.54
C LEU A 18 -2.76 -8.45 -4.11
N ALA A 19 -2.55 -9.50 -3.31
CA ALA A 19 -2.81 -10.86 -3.72
C ALA A 19 -3.66 -11.61 -2.70
N ASN A 20 -4.43 -12.58 -3.18
CA ASN A 20 -5.15 -13.55 -2.35
C ASN A 20 -4.51 -14.93 -2.54
N ASP A 21 -3.31 -15.10 -1.99
CA ASP A 21 -2.50 -16.32 -2.12
C ASP A 21 -1.70 -16.68 -0.85
N ALA A 22 -1.96 -16.01 0.27
CA ALA A 22 -1.28 -16.21 1.56
C ALA A 22 0.27 -16.09 1.50
N SER A 23 0.80 -15.40 0.50
CA SER A 23 2.21 -15.01 0.44
C SER A 23 2.57 -14.06 1.59
N GLU A 24 3.85 -14.07 1.97
CA GLU A 24 4.37 -13.12 2.95
C GLU A 24 4.23 -11.69 2.44
N SER A 25 3.74 -10.80 3.29
CA SER A 25 3.61 -9.38 2.99
C SER A 25 4.91 -8.64 3.24
N ASN A 26 5.30 -7.79 2.29
CA ASN A 26 6.42 -6.86 2.44
C ASN A 26 5.88 -5.43 2.30
N ILE A 27 5.98 -4.66 3.37
CA ILE A 27 5.37 -3.33 3.47
C ILE A 27 6.46 -2.37 3.92
N ASN A 28 6.79 -1.44 3.03
CA ASN A 28 7.75 -0.39 3.25
C ASN A 28 7.14 0.93 2.74
N THR A 29 6.49 1.66 3.64
CA THR A 29 5.88 2.95 3.31
C THR A 29 6.76 4.15 3.66
N GLY A 30 7.81 3.93 4.47
CA GLY A 30 8.56 5.02 5.12
C GLY A 30 7.85 5.61 6.35
N VAL A 31 6.62 5.16 6.66
CA VAL A 31 5.82 5.63 7.79
C VAL A 31 5.53 4.45 8.73
N GLY A 32 6.32 4.33 9.81
CA GLY A 32 6.31 3.13 10.65
C GLY A 32 4.96 2.76 11.28
N PHE A 33 4.11 3.75 11.61
CA PHE A 33 2.76 3.47 12.10
C PHE A 33 1.85 2.90 11.00
N LEU A 34 1.97 3.42 9.78
CA LEU A 34 1.21 2.91 8.63
C LEU A 34 1.67 1.50 8.25
N ASP A 35 2.97 1.23 8.25
CA ASP A 35 3.53 -0.12 8.04
C ASP A 35 2.91 -1.13 9.02
N HIS A 36 2.84 -0.76 10.30
CA HIS A 36 2.21 -1.58 11.32
C HIS A 36 0.72 -1.84 11.03
N MET A 37 -0.05 -0.81 10.68
CA MET A 37 -1.47 -0.93 10.36
C MET A 37 -1.72 -1.80 9.13
N LEU A 38 -0.93 -1.64 8.07
CA LEU A 38 -1.05 -2.42 6.84
C LEU A 38 -0.62 -3.88 7.04
N THR A 39 0.36 -4.12 7.92
CA THR A 39 0.75 -5.48 8.34
C THR A 39 -0.41 -6.19 9.03
N LEU A 40 -1.08 -5.52 9.98
CA LEU A 40 -2.28 -6.06 10.64
C LEU A 40 -3.43 -6.26 9.64
N PHE A 41 -3.65 -5.31 8.74
CA PHE A 41 -4.67 -5.43 7.69
C PHE A 41 -4.42 -6.67 6.82
N SER A 42 -3.19 -6.88 6.34
CA SER A 42 -2.82 -8.07 5.58
C SER A 42 -3.10 -9.36 6.37
N PHE A 43 -2.64 -9.42 7.62
CA PHE A 43 -2.83 -10.58 8.48
C PHE A 43 -4.32 -10.92 8.71
N HIS A 44 -5.13 -9.93 9.07
CA HIS A 44 -6.53 -10.15 9.40
C HIS A 44 -7.44 -10.34 8.17
N SER A 45 -7.05 -9.82 7.01
CA SER A 45 -7.80 -10.00 5.76
C SER A 45 -7.43 -11.28 5.00
N GLN A 46 -6.35 -11.96 5.40
CA GLN A 46 -5.75 -13.09 4.67
C GLN A 46 -5.28 -12.70 3.25
N LEU A 47 -5.00 -11.41 3.03
CA LEU A 47 -4.46 -10.88 1.78
C LEU A 47 -2.97 -10.62 1.92
N SER A 48 -2.21 -10.90 0.88
CA SER A 48 -0.79 -10.58 0.76
C SER A 48 -0.64 -9.16 0.19
N LEU A 49 0.18 -8.33 0.83
CA LEU A 49 0.49 -6.97 0.40
C LEU A 49 1.98 -6.85 0.09
N GLN A 50 2.31 -6.34 -1.10
CA GLN A 50 3.64 -5.84 -1.43
C GLN A 50 3.53 -4.34 -1.65
N ILE A 51 4.13 -3.53 -0.78
CA ILE A 51 4.05 -2.07 -0.85
C ILE A 51 5.45 -1.50 -0.75
N GLU A 52 5.86 -0.78 -1.79
CA GLU A 52 7.01 0.10 -1.77
C GLU A 52 6.51 1.52 -2.01
N ALA A 53 6.76 2.41 -1.05
CA ALA A 53 6.45 3.83 -1.16
C ALA A 53 7.70 4.66 -0.92
N ASN A 54 7.84 5.71 -1.72
CA ASN A 54 8.76 6.81 -1.47
C ASN A 54 7.96 8.09 -1.65
N GLY A 55 7.97 8.97 -0.65
CA GLY A 55 7.31 10.26 -0.73
C GLY A 55 8.00 11.31 0.13
N ASP A 56 7.46 12.52 0.10
CA ASP A 56 7.94 13.72 0.79
C ASP A 56 7.69 13.70 2.32
N THR A 57 8.05 12.59 2.96
CA THR A 57 7.87 12.34 4.40
C THR A 57 8.57 13.34 5.33
N GLU A 58 9.50 14.15 4.80
CA GLU A 58 10.11 15.28 5.50
C GLU A 58 9.14 16.45 5.73
N VAL A 59 8.06 16.54 4.93
CA VAL A 59 6.98 17.52 5.11
C VAL A 59 6.01 16.98 6.16
N ASP A 60 5.33 15.87 5.84
CA ASP A 60 4.53 15.04 6.74
C ASP A 60 4.25 13.66 6.11
N ASP A 61 3.48 12.81 6.81
CA ASP A 61 3.09 11.48 6.33
C ASP A 61 1.78 11.46 5.52
N HIS A 62 1.18 12.62 5.26
CA HIS A 62 -0.16 12.74 4.70
C HIS A 62 -0.23 12.17 3.29
N HIS A 63 0.64 12.62 2.38
CA HIS A 63 0.58 12.24 0.97
C HIS A 63 0.84 10.74 0.77
N VAL A 64 1.82 10.18 1.49
CA VAL A 64 2.10 8.74 1.46
C VAL A 64 0.88 7.95 1.94
N THR A 65 0.27 8.36 3.05
CA THR A 65 -0.90 7.70 3.62
C THR A 65 -2.11 7.80 2.68
N GLU A 66 -2.38 8.98 2.14
CA GLU A 66 -3.49 9.24 1.22
C GLU A 66 -3.35 8.43 -0.07
N ASP A 67 -2.20 8.53 -0.75
CA ASP A 67 -2.02 7.91 -2.06
C ASP A 67 -2.03 6.38 -1.98
N ILE A 68 -1.51 5.78 -0.90
CA ILE A 68 -1.64 4.34 -0.64
C ILE A 68 -3.12 3.97 -0.49
N GLY A 69 -3.89 4.74 0.29
CA GLY A 69 -5.32 4.54 0.46
C GLY A 69 -6.09 4.60 -0.86
N ILE A 70 -5.78 5.59 -1.72
CA ILE A 70 -6.36 5.73 -3.06
C ILE A 70 -6.05 4.50 -3.93
N VAL A 71 -4.80 4.04 -3.92
CA VAL A 71 -4.40 2.87 -4.71
C VAL A 71 -5.11 1.61 -4.24
N LEU A 72 -5.09 1.32 -2.93
CA LEU A 72 -5.77 0.16 -2.36
C LEU A 72 -7.29 0.20 -2.61
N GLY A 73 -7.93 1.35 -2.42
CA GLY A 73 -9.35 1.54 -2.74
C GLY A 73 -9.65 1.30 -4.23
N SER A 74 -8.77 1.79 -5.12
CA SER A 74 -8.96 1.60 -6.56
C SER A 74 -8.82 0.14 -7.01
N ILE A 75 -7.94 -0.63 -6.36
CA ILE A 75 -7.72 -2.04 -6.67
C ILE A 75 -8.87 -2.90 -6.12
N THR A 76 -9.38 -2.58 -4.93
CA THR A 76 -10.42 -3.36 -4.26
C THR A 76 -11.82 -3.11 -4.84
N VAL A 77 -12.17 -1.85 -5.15
CA VAL A 77 -13.52 -1.50 -5.64
C VAL A 77 -13.70 -1.80 -7.12
N ARG A 78 -12.67 -1.61 -7.96
CA ARG A 78 -12.83 -1.70 -9.42
C ARG A 78 -12.61 -3.10 -9.99
N ASN A 79 -12.28 -4.07 -9.16
CA ASN A 79 -12.07 -5.45 -9.58
C ASN A 79 -12.84 -6.49 -8.72
N GLY A 80 -13.79 -6.02 -7.89
CA GLY A 80 -14.72 -6.86 -7.13
C GLY A 80 -16.04 -7.08 -7.85
#